data_AF-A0A2N7B2X9-F1
#
_entry.id   AF-A0A2N7B2X9-F1
#
_cell.length_a   1.000
_cell.length_b   1.000
_cell.length_c   1.000
_cell.angle_alpha   90.00
_cell.angle_beta   90.00
_cell.angle_gamma   90.00
#
_symmetry.space_group_name_H-M   'P 1'
#
loop_
_entity.id
_entity.type
_entity.pdbx_description
1 polymer ?
#
loop_
_entity_poly.entity_id
_entity_poly.type
_entity_poly.pdbx_seq_one_letter_code
_entity_poly.pdbx_strand_id
1 'polypeptide(L)' 'MAEIKIEEVIDYLDYDMKYALEQTMKKHFPNATFSKEEVFKTFKAEVYRKCNTWEKIPDKLIKQ' A
#
# COMPACT_ATOMS: atom_id res chain seq x y z
N MET A 1 20.01 -8.51 5.41
CA MET A 1 18.55 -8.43 5.30
C MET A 1 18.12 -7.44 6.35
N ALA A 2 17.37 -6.43 5.97
CA ALA A 2 16.81 -5.49 6.94
C ALA A 2 15.35 -5.85 7.19
N GLU A 3 14.84 -5.37 8.32
CA GLU A 3 13.45 -5.53 8.70
C GLU A 3 12.76 -4.18 8.56
N ILE A 4 11.66 -4.15 7.82
CA ILE A 4 10.82 -2.97 7.70
C ILE A 4 9.45 -3.23 8.30
N LYS A 5 8.89 -2.22 8.93
CA LYS A 5 7.51 -2.26 9.40
C LYS A 5 6.60 -1.83 8.25
N ILE A 6 6.21 -2.80 7.42
CA ILE A 6 5.51 -2.53 6.15
C ILE A 6 4.21 -1.75 6.34
N GLU A 7 3.51 -1.99 7.44
CA GLU A 7 2.29 -1.26 7.82
C GLU A 7 2.57 0.24 7.97
N GLU A 8 3.62 0.58 8.72
CA GLU A 8 4.03 1.98 8.93
C GLU A 8 4.59 2.61 7.65
N VAL A 9 5.26 1.84 6.80
CA VAL A 9 5.71 2.34 5.49
C VAL A 9 4.51 2.73 4.62
N ILE A 10 3.46 1.90 4.59
CA ILE A 10 2.25 2.19 3.81
C ILE A 10 1.48 3.37 4.41
N ASP A 11 1.39 3.46 5.74
CA ASP A 11 0.77 4.60 6.41
C ASP A 11 1.58 5.89 6.23
N TYR A 12 2.91 5.81 6.19
CA TYR A 12 3.77 6.97 5.90
C TYR A 12 3.60 7.45 4.46
N LEU A 13 3.45 6.52 3.51
CA LEU A 13 3.21 6.80 2.09
C LEU A 13 1.71 6.90 1.75
N ASP A 14 0.84 7.12 2.74
CA ASP A 14 -0.63 7.03 2.60
C ASP A 14 -1.16 7.85 1.42
N TYR A 15 -0.68 9.09 1.25
CA TYR A 15 -1.11 9.95 0.14
C TYR A 15 -0.75 9.36 -1.24
N ASP A 16 0.52 9.01 -1.44
CA ASP A 16 1.01 8.49 -2.71
C ASP A 16 0.39 7.14 -3.04
N MET A 17 0.26 6.27 -2.04
CA MET A 17 -0.35 4.94 -2.20
C MET A 17 -1.84 5.02 -2.50
N LYS A 18 -2.59 5.92 -1.83
CA LYS A 18 -3.99 6.21 -2.15
C LYS A 18 -4.15 6.70 -3.58
N TYR A 19 -3.31 7.64 -3.98
CA TYR A 19 -3.36 8.22 -5.32
C TYR A 19 -3.07 7.16 -6.39
N ALA A 20 -2.01 6.36 -6.22
CA ALA A 20 -1.68 5.27 -7.14
C ALA A 20 -2.81 4.24 -7.26
N LEU A 21 -3.45 3.88 -6.14
CA LEU A 21 -4.60 2.98 -6.12
C LEU A 21 -5.80 3.59 -6.86
N GLU A 22 -6.11 4.86 -6.63
CA GLU A 22 -7.18 5.58 -7.33
C GLU A 22 -6.96 5.59 -8.84
N GLN A 23 -5.75 5.93 -9.30
CA GLN A 23 -5.41 5.94 -10.74
C GLN A 23 -5.55 4.55 -11.36
N THR A 24 -5.13 3.52 -10.63
CA THR A 24 -5.28 2.12 -11.07
C THR A 24 -6.76 1.77 -11.22
N MET A 25 -7.59 2.11 -10.23
CA MET A 25 -9.02 1.84 -10.28
C MET A 25 -9.73 2.58 -11.41
N LYS A 26 -9.42 3.87 -11.64
CA LYS A 26 -9.96 4.64 -12.77
C LYS A 26 -9.58 4.05 -14.12
N LYS A 27 -8.36 3.52 -14.26
CA LYS A 27 -7.88 2.93 -15.51
C LYS A 27 -8.58 1.61 -15.84
N HIS A 28 -8.82 0.77 -14.85
CA HIS A 28 -9.43 -0.55 -15.05
C HIS A 28 -10.96 -0.53 -14.99
N PHE A 29 -11.53 0.41 -14.24
CA PHE A 29 -12.97 0.53 -14.00
C PHE A 29 -13.44 1.98 -14.26
N PRO A 30 -13.35 2.49 -15.51
CA PRO A 30 -13.58 3.90 -15.82
C PRO A 30 -15.00 4.39 -15.51
N ASN A 31 -15.97 3.48 -15.47
CA ASN A 31 -17.38 3.80 -15.20
C ASN A 31 -17.82 3.45 -13.77
N ALA A 32 -16.90 2.97 -12.92
CA ALA A 32 -17.23 2.64 -11.55
C ALA A 32 -17.09 3.86 -10.64
N THR A 33 -18.11 4.14 -9.84
CA THR A 33 -18.01 5.09 -8.73
C THR A 33 -17.47 4.36 -7.51
N PHE A 34 -16.40 4.88 -6.91
CA PHE A 34 -15.83 4.33 -5.69
C PHE A 34 -15.32 5.44 -4.78
N SER A 35 -15.32 5.19 -3.47
CA SER A 35 -14.67 6.03 -2.48
C SER A 35 -13.19 5.65 -2.39
N LYS A 36 -12.29 6.60 -2.67
CA LYS A 36 -10.85 6.39 -2.57
C LYS A 36 -10.44 5.94 -1.17
N GLU A 37 -11.05 6.56 -0.15
CA GLU A 37 -10.78 6.30 1.26
C GLU A 37 -11.20 4.89 1.65
N GLU A 38 -12.39 4.43 1.21
CA GLU A 38 -12.87 3.08 1.51
C GLU A 38 -12.06 2.01 0.78
N VAL A 39 -11.76 2.23 -0.50
CA VAL A 39 -10.94 1.30 -1.29
C VAL A 39 -9.55 1.16 -0.69
N PHE A 40 -8.92 2.28 -0.31
CA PHE A 40 -7.61 2.24 0.32
C PHE A 40 -7.62 1.61 1.70
N LYS A 41 -8.67 1.83 2.51
CA LYS A 41 -8.84 1.18 3.81
C LYS A 41 -8.88 -0.35 3.66
N THR A 42 -9.66 -0.85 2.71
CA THR A 42 -9.74 -2.29 2.43
C THR A 42 -8.40 -2.82 1.90
N PHE A 43 -7.74 -2.08 1.00
CA PHE A 43 -6.42 -2.44 0.52
C PHE A 43 -5.40 -2.57 1.66
N LYS A 44 -5.33 -1.60 2.58
CA LYS A 44 -4.44 -1.69 3.75
C LYS A 44 -4.74 -2.92 4.61
N ALA A 45 -6.01 -3.20 4.87
CA ALA A 45 -6.40 -4.37 5.65
C ALA A 45 -5.92 -5.69 5.01
N GLU A 46 -6.02 -5.79 3.67
CA GLU A 46 -5.51 -6.95 2.94
C GLU A 46 -3.99 -7.05 2.98
N VAL A 47 -3.27 -5.92 2.92
CA VAL A 47 -1.82 -5.93 3.10
C VAL A 47 -1.44 -6.38 4.50
N TYR A 48 -2.10 -5.87 5.54
CA TYR A 48 -1.80 -6.21 6.94
C TYR A 48 -2.12 -7.67 7.24
N ARG A 49 -3.09 -8.25 6.53
CA ARG A 49 -3.41 -9.69 6.59
C ARG A 49 -2.38 -10.56 5.87
N LYS A 50 -1.80 -10.05 4.78
CA LYS A 50 -0.91 -10.83 3.90
C LYS A 50 0.56 -10.75 4.29
N CYS A 51 0.99 -9.58 4.77
CA CYS A 51 2.34 -9.32 5.19
C CYS A 51 2.49 -9.50 6.71
N ASN A 52 3.69 -9.86 7.14
CA ASN A 52 4.08 -9.80 8.53
C ASN A 52 4.26 -8.33 8.94
N THR A 53 4.00 -8.00 10.20
CA THR A 53 4.22 -6.63 10.72
C THR A 53 5.68 -6.19 10.51
N TRP A 54 6.65 -7.09 10.67
CA TRP A 54 8.05 -6.89 10.29
C TRP A 54 8.39 -7.78 9.11
N GLU A 55 8.58 -7.16 7.94
CA GLU A 55 8.96 -7.86 6.72
C GLU A 55 10.46 -7.82 6.51
N LYS A 56 11.03 -8.98 6.16
CA LYS A 56 12.44 -9.11 5.82
C LYS A 56 12.65 -8.74 4.36
N ILE A 57 13.37 -7.66 4.12
CA ILE A 57 13.71 -7.21 2.77
C ILE A 57 15.23 -7.27 2.51
N PRO A 58 15.66 -7.54 1.26
CA PRO A 58 17.08 -7.50 0.89
C PRO A 58 17.69 -6.11 1.13
N ASP A 59 18.90 -6.06 1.72
CA ASP A 59 19.58 -4.80 2.05
C ASP A 59 19.78 -3.90 0.83
N LYS A 60 19.96 -4.49 -0.36
CA LYS A 60 20.10 -3.76 -1.63
C LYS A 60 18.89 -2.88 -1.99
N LEU A 61 17.73 -3.10 -1.38
CA LEU A 61 16.53 -2.29 -1.57
C LEU A 61 16.48 -1.08 -0.62
N ILE A 62 17.38 -1.02 0.37
CA ILE A 62 17.47 0.07 1.34
C ILE A 62 18.71 0.88 1.01
N LYS A 63 18.51 2.18 0.83
CA LYS A 63 19.62 3.12 0.76
C LYS A 63 20.06 3.46 2.19
N GLN A 64 21.32 3.17 2.50
CA GLN A 64 22.00 3.55 3.75
C GLN A 64 22.82 4.82 3.55
#